data_AF-A0A7Y5V4X6-F1
#
_entry.id   AF-A0A7Y5V4X6-F1
#
_cell.length_a   1.000
_cell.length_b   1.000
_cell.length_c   1.000
_cell.angle_alpha   90.00
_cell.angle_beta   90.00
_cell.angle_gamma   90.00
#
_symmetry.space_group_name_H-M   'P 1'
#
loop_
_entity.id
_entity.type
_entity.pdbx_description
1 polymer ?
#
loop_
_entity_poly.entity_id
_entity_poly.type
_entity_poly.pdbx_seq_one_letter_code
_entity_poly.pdbx_strand_id
1 'polypeptide(L)'
;MTFDEYQQAAARTMNASLTDDERLLDAAAGIAEEAGEVLAHVRKHLYQGKALDREKLAEELGDVLWCVAGVATSAGLSLHAIAARNGAKLSQRWPGGFMPDRPHPELEVD
;
A
#
# COMPACT_ATOMS: atom_id res chain seq x y z
N MET A 1 -16.49 -3.34 -4.38
CA MET A 1 -16.10 -2.80 -3.07
C MET A 1 -15.40 -1.46 -3.31
N THR A 2 -15.77 -0.41 -2.58
CA THR A 2 -15.06 0.88 -2.57
C THR A 2 -13.90 0.84 -1.55
N PHE A 3 -12.99 1.82 -1.58
CA PHE A 3 -11.95 1.93 -0.56
C PHE A 3 -12.51 2.17 0.85
N ASP A 4 -13.63 2.89 0.97
CA ASP A 4 -14.29 3.08 2.26
C ASP A 4 -14.94 1.79 2.76
N GLU A 5 -15.61 1.03 1.88
CA GLU A 5 -16.17 -0.29 2.21
C GLU A 5 -15.06 -1.27 2.61
N TYR A 6 -13.92 -1.25 1.91
CA TYR A 6 -12.77 -2.07 2.25
C TYR A 6 -12.16 -1.68 3.59
N GLN A 7 -11.93 -0.38 3.83
CA GLN A 7 -11.40 0.11 5.10
C GLN A 7 -12.29 -0.29 6.27
N GLN A 8 -13.61 -0.15 6.14
CA GLN A 8 -14.57 -0.61 7.14
C GLN A 8 -14.51 -2.13 7.36
N ALA A 9 -14.36 -2.91 6.29
CA ALA A 9 -14.24 -4.35 6.40
C ALA A 9 -12.95 -4.76 7.13
N ALA A 10 -11.81 -4.14 6.81
CA ALA A 10 -10.52 -4.37 7.44
C ALA A 10 -10.50 -3.94 8.91
N ALA A 11 -11.10 -2.79 9.23
CA ALA A 11 -11.20 -2.29 10.61
C ALA A 11 -11.86 -3.29 11.57
N ARG A 12 -12.82 -4.10 11.08
CA ARG A 12 -13.49 -5.14 11.89
C ARG A 12 -12.58 -6.31 12.27
N THR A 13 -11.45 -6.50 11.59
CA THR A 13 -10.52 -7.60 11.85
C THR A 13 -9.29 -7.15 12.65
N MET A 14 -9.17 -5.84 12.93
CA MET A 14 -8.08 -5.31 13.75
C MET A 14 -8.24 -5.74 15.21
N ASN A 15 -7.12 -5.84 15.92
CA ASN A 15 -7.14 -6.20 17.33
C ASN A 15 -7.78 -5.09 18.18
N ALA A 16 -9.00 -5.35 18.66
CA ALA A 16 -9.77 -4.44 19.50
C ALA A 16 -9.19 -4.26 20.91
N SER A 17 -8.28 -5.14 21.37
CA SER A 17 -7.66 -5.02 22.69
C SER A 17 -6.53 -3.99 22.76
N LEU A 18 -6.00 -3.57 21.61
CA LEU A 18 -4.96 -2.55 21.53
C LEU A 18 -5.55 -1.14 21.68
N THR A 19 -4.72 -0.18 22.04
CA THR A 19 -5.00 1.26 21.90
C THR A 19 -4.88 1.69 20.43
N ASP A 20 -5.31 2.91 20.11
CA ASP A 20 -5.16 3.46 18.75
C ASP A 20 -3.70 3.62 18.35
N ASP A 21 -2.83 4.07 19.27
CA ASP A 21 -1.39 4.20 19.03
C ASP A 21 -0.71 2.84 18.83
N GLU A 22 -1.09 1.83 19.61
CA GLU A 22 -0.58 0.47 19.44
C GLU A 22 -1.03 -0.14 18.11
N ARG A 23 -2.31 0.02 17.72
CA ARG A 23 -2.79 -0.40 16.39
C ARG A 23 -2.09 0.36 15.27
N LEU A 24 -1.78 1.64 15.46
CA LEU A 24 -1.07 2.45 14.48
C LEU A 24 0.35 1.90 14.27
N LEU A 25 1.06 1.61 15.37
CA LEU A 25 2.41 1.02 15.30
C LEU A 25 2.37 -0.38 14.66
N ASP A 26 1.44 -1.23 15.09
CA ASP A 26 1.25 -2.59 14.57
C ASP A 26 1.01 -2.58 13.06
N ALA A 27 0.04 -1.78 12.59
CA ALA A 27 -0.26 -1.66 11.17
C ALA A 27 0.89 -1.04 10.37
N ALA A 28 1.60 -0.04 10.92
CA ALA A 28 2.75 0.57 10.25
C ALA A 28 3.94 -0.41 10.12
N ALA A 29 4.18 -1.22 11.16
CA ALA A 29 5.17 -2.29 11.12
C ALA A 29 4.79 -3.35 10.07
N GLY A 30 3.52 -3.73 10.01
CA GLY A 30 3.00 -4.65 9.00
C GLY A 30 3.28 -4.18 7.57
N ILE A 31 3.13 -2.88 7.26
CA ILE A 31 3.49 -2.36 5.92
C ILE A 31 4.95 -2.70 5.56
N ALA A 32 5.89 -2.55 6.50
CA ALA A 32 7.30 -2.82 6.25
C ALA A 32 7.58 -4.33 6.09
N GLU A 33 6.92 -5.16 6.89
CA GLU A 33 6.99 -6.62 6.83
C GLU A 33 6.51 -7.13 5.47
N GLU A 34 5.28 -6.79 5.08
CA GLU A 34 4.66 -7.27 3.84
C GLU A 34 5.33 -6.69 2.59
N ALA A 35 5.85 -5.45 2.66
CA ALA A 35 6.69 -4.92 1.59
C ALA A 35 7.99 -5.74 1.41
N GLY A 36 8.54 -6.28 2.50
CA GLY A 36 9.67 -7.20 2.48
C GLY A 36 9.33 -8.52 1.80
N GLU A 37 8.13 -9.05 2.04
CA GLU A 37 7.62 -10.27 1.41
C GLU A 37 7.42 -10.06 -0.10
N VAL A 38 6.76 -8.98 -0.51
CA VAL A 38 6.63 -8.56 -1.92
C VAL A 38 8.01 -8.51 -2.59
N LEU A 39 8.97 -7.84 -1.95
CA LEU A 39 10.34 -7.74 -2.46
C LEU A 39 10.99 -9.13 -2.59
N ALA A 40 10.79 -10.02 -1.62
CA ALA A 40 11.35 -11.37 -1.66
C ALA A 40 10.82 -12.17 -2.86
N HIS A 41 9.53 -12.08 -3.17
CA HIS A 41 8.93 -12.72 -4.34
C HIS A 41 9.51 -12.20 -5.65
N VAL A 42 9.61 -10.87 -5.80
CA VAL A 42 10.20 -10.24 -6.99
C VAL A 42 11.68 -10.63 -7.15
N ARG A 43 12.46 -10.61 -6.06
CA ARG A 43 13.89 -10.99 -6.09
C ARG A 43 14.10 -12.45 -6.45
N LYS A 44 13.29 -13.36 -5.92
CA LYS A 44 13.34 -14.79 -6.29
C LYS A 44 13.11 -14.97 -7.79
N HIS A 45 12.15 -14.24 -8.36
CA HIS A 45 11.88 -14.28 -9.79
C HIS A 45 13.07 -13.77 -10.62
N LEU A 46 13.55 -12.57 -10.32
CA LEU A 46 14.57 -11.91 -11.14
C LEU A 46 15.98 -12.46 -10.97
N TYR A 47 16.36 -12.86 -9.75
CA TYR A 47 17.75 -13.20 -9.42
C TYR A 47 17.99 -14.69 -9.18
N GLN A 48 16.93 -15.49 -9.04
CA GLN A 48 17.04 -16.94 -8.82
C GLN A 48 16.39 -17.76 -9.94
N GLY A 49 15.90 -17.11 -11.02
CA GLY A 49 15.29 -17.77 -12.17
C GLY A 49 13.99 -18.52 -11.86
N LYS A 50 13.36 -18.24 -10.72
CA LYS A 50 12.08 -18.86 -10.34
C LYS A 50 10.95 -18.23 -11.15
N ALA A 51 9.92 -19.00 -11.47
CA ALA A 51 8.69 -18.42 -12.00
C ALA A 51 8.10 -17.42 -10.99
N LEU A 52 7.51 -16.34 -11.48
CA LEU A 52 6.82 -15.40 -10.61
C LEU A 52 5.52 -16.04 -10.12
N ASP A 53 5.46 -16.31 -8.83
CA ASP A 53 4.24 -16.76 -8.17
C ASP A 53 3.29 -15.57 -8.01
N ARG A 54 2.31 -15.48 -8.91
CA ARG A 54 1.35 -14.37 -8.95
C ARG A 54 0.30 -14.49 -7.87
N GLU A 55 -0.02 -15.71 -7.43
CA GLU A 55 -1.00 -15.93 -6.38
C GLU A 55 -0.42 -15.45 -5.05
N LYS A 56 0.80 -15.88 -4.72
CA LYS A 56 1.47 -15.42 -3.50
C LYS A 56 1.78 -13.93 -3.53
N LEU A 57 2.18 -13.38 -4.69
CA LEU A 57 2.36 -11.93 -4.82
C LEU A 57 1.05 -11.15 -4.59
N ALA A 58 -0.09 -11.68 -5.04
CA ALA A 58 -1.38 -11.04 -4.81
C ALA A 58 -1.81 -11.11 -3.34
N GLU A 59 -1.47 -12.19 -2.64
CA GLU A 59 -1.64 -12.33 -1.19
C GLU A 59 -0.86 -11.24 -0.44
N GLU A 60 0.46 -11.13 -0.68
CA GLU A 60 1.29 -10.12 0.00
C GLU A 60 0.83 -8.68 -0.29
N LEU A 61 0.39 -8.41 -1.52
CA LEU A 61 -0.18 -7.09 -1.87
C LEU A 61 -1.51 -6.83 -1.16
N GLY A 62 -2.28 -7.89 -0.89
CA GLY A 62 -3.50 -7.83 -0.08
C GLY A 62 -3.18 -7.50 1.38
N ASP A 63 -2.14 -8.10 1.94
CA ASP A 63 -1.69 -7.86 3.32
C ASP A 63 -1.13 -6.43 3.46
N VAL A 64 -0.33 -5.96 2.48
CA VAL A 64 0.06 -4.54 2.39
C VAL A 64 -1.17 -3.62 2.41
N LEU A 65 -2.20 -3.94 1.60
CA LEU A 65 -3.41 -3.12 1.53
C LEU A 65 -4.17 -3.13 2.87
N TRP A 66 -4.22 -4.27 3.56
CA TRP A 66 -4.82 -4.38 4.89
C TRP A 66 -4.08 -3.51 5.91
N CYS A 67 -2.74 -3.54 5.93
CA CYS A 67 -1.92 -2.71 6.80
C CYS A 67 -2.10 -1.21 6.51
N VAL A 68 -2.17 -0.81 5.23
CA VAL A 68 -2.45 0.59 4.85
C VAL A 68 -3.84 1.02 5.33
N ALA A 69 -4.85 0.17 5.21
CA ALA A 69 -6.19 0.43 5.74
C ALA A 69 -6.19 0.52 7.28
N GLY A 70 -5.37 -0.30 7.94
CA GLY A 70 -5.16 -0.28 9.39
C GLY A 70 -4.56 1.05 9.86
N VAL A 71 -3.49 1.51 9.20
CA VAL A 71 -2.90 2.83 9.48
C VAL A 71 -3.91 3.95 9.25
N ALA A 72 -4.63 3.92 8.13
CA ALA A 72 -5.65 4.93 7.84
C ALA A 72 -6.73 4.96 8.93
N THR A 73 -7.20 3.79 9.37
CA THR A 73 -8.22 3.66 10.42
C THR A 73 -7.72 4.18 11.77
N SER A 74 -6.55 3.74 12.23
CA SER A 74 -5.96 4.18 13.50
C SER A 74 -5.63 5.67 13.53
N ALA A 75 -5.28 6.25 12.38
CA ALA A 75 -4.97 7.68 12.24
C ALA A 75 -6.20 8.56 11.94
N GLY A 76 -7.41 7.99 11.87
CA GLY A 76 -8.64 8.73 11.54
C GLY A 76 -8.67 9.30 10.11
N LEU A 77 -7.98 8.65 9.17
CA LEU A 77 -7.90 9.03 7.76
C LEU A 77 -8.86 8.18 6.91
N SER A 78 -9.34 8.76 5.80
CA SER A 78 -10.09 8.01 4.77
C SER A 78 -9.12 7.43 3.75
N LEU A 79 -9.19 6.11 3.56
CA LEU A 79 -8.44 5.40 2.53
C LEU A 79 -8.85 5.85 1.13
N HIS A 80 -10.14 6.13 0.91
CA HIS A 80 -10.63 6.73 -0.33
C HIS A 80 -9.96 8.08 -0.61
N ALA A 81 -9.91 8.98 0.39
CA ALA A 81 -9.28 10.29 0.24
C ALA A 81 -7.77 10.18 -0.05
N ILE A 82 -7.07 9.23 0.60
CA ILE A 82 -5.65 8.93 0.34
C ILE A 82 -5.46 8.51 -1.12
N ALA A 83 -6.26 7.56 -1.61
CA ALA A 83 -6.20 7.08 -2.99
C ALA A 83 -6.52 8.20 -4.00
N ALA A 84 -7.56 8.99 -3.74
CA ALA A 84 -7.97 10.10 -4.60
C ALA A 84 -6.87 11.18 -4.69
N ARG A 85 -6.28 11.58 -3.54
CA ARG A 85 -5.18 12.56 -3.50
C ARG A 85 -3.94 12.04 -4.24
N ASN A 86 -3.61 10.76 -4.06
CA ASN A 86 -2.50 10.14 -4.77
C ASN A 86 -2.73 10.12 -6.29
N GLY A 87 -3.92 9.71 -6.73
CA GLY A 87 -4.30 9.67 -8.14
C GLY A 87 -4.28 11.05 -8.80
N ALA A 88 -4.78 12.09 -8.12
CA ALA A 88 -4.72 13.47 -8.60
C ALA A 88 -3.27 13.95 -8.76
N LYS A 89 -2.42 13.71 -7.75
CA LYS A 89 -0.99 14.03 -7.79
C LYS A 89 -0.29 13.32 -8.96
N LEU A 90 -0.53 12.03 -9.15
CA LEU A 90 0.07 11.25 -10.22
C LEU A 90 -0.42 11.69 -11.60
N SER A 91 -1.70 12.03 -11.74
CA SER A 91 -2.27 12.50 -13.01
C SER A 91 -1.71 13.88 -13.41
N GLN A 92 -1.49 14.77 -12.44
CA GLN A 92 -0.79 16.04 -12.67
C GLN A 92 0.67 15.81 -13.07
N ARG A 93 1.34 14.85 -12.41
CA ARG A 93 2.75 14.49 -12.70
C ARG A 93 2.91 13.83 -14.08
N TRP A 94 1.92 13.03 -14.49
CA TRP A 94 1.96 12.22 -15.70
C TRP A 94 0.66 12.36 -16.52
N PRO A 95 0.38 13.52 -17.13
CA PRO A 95 -0.89 13.75 -17.84
C PRO A 95 -1.15 12.80 -19.02
N GLY A 96 -0.08 12.27 -19.61
CA GLY A 96 -0.12 11.27 -20.69
C GLY A 96 0.40 9.89 -20.26
N GLY A 97 0.53 9.64 -18.95
CA GLY A 97 1.21 8.47 -18.41
C GLY A 97 2.74 8.60 -18.39
N PHE A 98 3.41 7.52 -17.96
CA PHE A 98 4.87 7.46 -17.95
C PHE A 98 5.42 7.40 -19.39
N MET A 99 6.36 8.29 -19.70
CA MET A 99 7.08 8.32 -20.99
C MET A 99 8.58 8.20 -20.73
N PRO A 100 9.28 7.19 -21.29
CA PRO A 100 10.68 6.90 -20.98
C PRO A 100 11.63 8.06 -21.26
N ASP A 101 11.35 8.84 -22.31
CA ASP A 101 12.25 9.86 -22.84
C ASP A 101 11.98 11.27 -22.29
N ARG A 102 11.11 11.40 -21.29
CA ARG A 102 10.78 12.69 -20.69
C ARG A 102 11.44 12.83 -19.32
N PRO A 103 12.22 13.90 -19.06
CA PRO A 103 12.79 14.12 -17.74
C PRO A 103 11.67 14.19 -16.71
N HIS A 104 11.85 13.43 -15.63
CA HIS A 104 10.93 13.41 -14.50
C HIS A 104 10.86 14.82 -13.90
N PRO A 105 9.65 15.41 -13.71
CA PRO A 105 9.55 16.64 -12.93
C PRO A 105 10.14 16.40 -11.53
N GLU A 106 11.00 17.32 -11.11
CA GLU A 106 11.79 17.25 -9.88
C GLU A 106 10.89 17.02 -8.65
N LEU A 107 11.41 16.27 -7.67
CA LEU A 107 10.71 15.98 -6.43
C LEU A 107 10.71 17.23 -5.55
N GLU A 108 9.62 18.00 -5.55
CA GLU A 108 9.31 18.83 -4.37
C GLU A 108 8.89 17.86 -3.26
N VAL A 109 9.80 17.67 -2.30
CA VAL A 109 9.53 16.96 -1.05
C VAL A 109 8.92 18.01 -0.12
N ASP A 110 7.60 17.96 0.03
CA ASP A 110 6.89 18.68 1.10
C ASP A 110 7.30 18.15 2.49
#